data_AF-A0A7S3MB16-F1
#
_entry.id   AF-A0A7S3MB16-F1
#
_cell.length_a   1.000
_cell.length_b   1.000
_cell.length_c   1.000
_cell.angle_alpha   90.00
_cell.angle_beta   90.00
_cell.angle_gamma   90.00
#
_symmetry.space_group_name_H-M   'P 1'
#
loop_
_entity.id
_entity.type
_entity.pdbx_description
1 polymer ?
#
loop_
_entity_poly.entity_id
_entity_poly.type
_entity_poly.pdbx_seq_one_letter_code
_entity_poly.pdbx_strand_id
1 'polypeptide(L)'
;AQSLGGAVDAVKGMLGGGVPDDEMTKKLKGIQLIIDSATEEERNSPDLLLGFGKDTQERVKRVSDVAGVSANEVTGFMIEFMGVRSMMNKQMGQGMSIDKAKEEIKKETMLYIEEKKINDSVTGNSRASRRQVKAEKNKT
;
A
#
# COMPACT_ATOMS: atom_id res chain seq x y z
N ALA A 1 -4.17 -10.44 17.72
CA ALA A 1 -3.91 -9.62 16.52
C ALA A 1 -2.94 -10.39 15.62
N GLN A 2 -3.25 -10.57 14.34
CA GLN A 2 -2.27 -11.09 13.38
C GLN A 2 -1.35 -9.94 12.99
N SER A 3 -0.04 -10.09 13.25
CA SER A 3 0.96 -9.04 13.00
C SER A 3 1.39 -9.02 11.53
N LEU A 4 1.89 -7.86 11.09
CA LEU A 4 2.46 -7.67 9.75
C LEU A 4 3.46 -8.76 9.34
N GLY A 5 4.25 -9.30 10.29
CA GLY A 5 5.21 -10.37 10.04
C GLY A 5 4.60 -11.69 9.60
N GLY A 6 3.44 -12.10 10.16
CA GLY A 6 2.78 -13.35 9.80
C GLY A 6 2.21 -13.35 8.38
N ALA A 7 1.91 -12.17 7.81
CA ALA A 7 1.43 -12.10 6.43
C ALA A 7 2.56 -12.12 5.39
N VAL A 8 3.81 -11.81 5.76
CA VAL A 8 4.96 -11.97 4.85
C VAL A 8 5.08 -13.43 4.42
N ASP A 9 4.92 -14.34 5.37
CA ASP A 9 4.95 -15.78 5.11
C ASP A 9 3.77 -16.23 4.23
N ALA A 10 2.58 -15.64 4.44
CA ALA A 10 1.41 -15.90 3.60
C ALA A 10 1.57 -15.38 2.16
N VAL A 11 2.11 -14.17 2.00
CA VAL A 11 2.44 -13.55 0.70
C VAL A 11 3.46 -14.41 -0.05
N LYS A 12 4.49 -14.90 0.65
CA LYS A 12 5.49 -15.83 0.09
C LYS A 12 4.86 -17.10 -0.46
N GLY A 13 3.88 -17.67 0.24
CA GLY A 13 3.11 -18.84 -0.21
C GLY A 13 2.24 -18.58 -1.44
N MET A 14 1.62 -17.39 -1.56
CA MET A 14 0.75 -17.05 -2.70
C MET A 14 1.50 -16.68 -3.99
N LEU A 15 2.73 -16.16 -3.86
CA LEU A 15 3.55 -15.70 -4.99
C LEU A 15 4.37 -16.84 -5.65
N GLY A 16 4.47 -18.01 -5.02
CA GLY A 16 5.31 -19.14 -5.43
C GLY A 16 4.86 -19.95 -6.67
N GLY A 17 4.19 -19.35 -7.65
CA GLY A 17 3.68 -20.06 -8.83
C GLY A 17 4.22 -19.60 -10.20
N GLY A 18 4.98 -18.51 -10.27
CA GLY A 18 5.43 -17.99 -11.58
C GLY A 18 6.23 -16.68 -11.58
N VAL A 19 6.77 -16.26 -10.43
CA VAL A 19 7.65 -15.08 -10.35
C VAL A 19 9.11 -15.57 -10.30
N PRO A 20 10.02 -15.04 -11.13
CA PRO A 20 11.43 -15.43 -11.07
C PRO A 20 12.02 -15.18 -9.68
N ASP A 21 12.80 -16.14 -9.18
CA ASP A 21 13.33 -16.17 -7.80
C ASP A 21 14.07 -14.88 -7.40
N ASP A 22 14.77 -14.24 -8.33
CA ASP A 22 15.50 -12.99 -8.11
C ASP A 22 14.57 -11.79 -7.86
N GLU A 23 13.46 -11.73 -8.59
CA GLU A 23 12.46 -10.67 -8.44
C GLU A 23 11.66 -10.88 -7.15
N MET A 24 11.35 -12.13 -6.83
CA MET A 24 10.70 -12.52 -5.58
C MET A 24 11.58 -12.18 -4.37
N THR A 25 12.88 -12.47 -4.44
CA THR A 25 13.84 -12.15 -3.36
C THR A 25 13.95 -10.65 -3.13
N LYS A 26 13.98 -9.84 -4.19
CA LYS A 26 14.01 -8.38 -4.08
C LYS A 26 12.73 -7.83 -3.44
N LYS A 27 11.57 -8.33 -3.86
CA LYS A 27 10.27 -7.94 -3.28
C LYS A 27 10.18 -8.30 -1.81
N LEU A 28 10.55 -9.52 -1.43
CA LEU A 28 10.55 -9.97 -0.04
C LEU A 28 11.51 -9.16 0.84
N LYS A 29 12.69 -8.80 0.32
CA LYS A 29 13.62 -7.90 1.03
C LYS A 29 13.03 -6.51 1.24
N GLY A 30 12.39 -5.93 0.21
CA GLY A 30 11.71 -4.64 0.35
C GLY A 30 10.60 -4.67 1.40
N ILE A 31 9.81 -5.74 1.41
CA ILE A 31 8.75 -5.96 2.41
C ILE A 31 9.33 -6.03 3.83
N GLN A 32 10.41 -6.79 4.02
CA GLN A 32 11.06 -6.93 5.31
C GLN A 32 11.56 -5.57 5.83
N LEU A 33 12.18 -4.75 4.98
CA LEU A 33 12.65 -3.42 5.34
C LEU A 33 11.51 -2.48 5.75
N ILE A 34 10.37 -2.55 5.05
CA ILE A 34 9.17 -1.77 5.39
C ILE A 34 8.65 -2.15 6.78
N ILE A 35 8.55 -3.46 7.07
CA ILE A 35 8.08 -3.95 8.37
C ILE A 35 9.04 -3.57 9.47
N ASP A 36 10.35 -3.75 9.26
CA ASP A 36 11.37 -3.40 10.25
C ASP A 36 11.39 -1.90 10.56
N SER A 37 11.03 -1.07 9.58
CA SER A 37 10.92 0.39 9.71
C SER A 37 9.59 0.85 10.34
N ALA A 38 8.57 0.01 10.36
CA ALA A 38 7.29 0.30 11.01
C ALA A 38 7.39 0.14 12.53
N THR A 39 6.68 0.99 13.27
CA THR A 39 6.58 0.89 14.74
C THR A 39 5.73 -0.31 15.14
N GLU A 40 5.82 -0.73 16.41
CA GLU A 40 4.99 -1.82 16.93
C GLU A 40 3.48 -1.50 16.82
N GLU A 41 3.08 -0.25 17.05
CA GLU A 41 1.70 0.22 16.85
C GLU A 41 1.26 0.01 15.40
N GLU A 42 2.07 0.44 14.43
CA GLU A 42 1.75 0.32 12.99
C GLU A 42 1.77 -1.14 12.52
N ARG A 43 2.62 -1.99 13.10
CA ARG A 43 2.66 -3.43 12.83
C ARG A 43 1.39 -4.15 13.29
N ASN A 44 0.81 -3.66 14.37
CA ASN A 44 -0.43 -4.19 14.95
C ASN A 44 -1.68 -3.57 14.31
N SER A 45 -1.58 -2.34 13.82
CA SER A 45 -2.64 -1.56 13.19
C SER A 45 -2.18 -1.04 11.82
N PRO A 46 -2.04 -1.91 10.80
CA PRO A 46 -1.54 -1.54 9.48
C PRO A 46 -2.43 -0.53 8.74
N ASP A 47 -3.69 -0.42 9.15
CA ASP A 47 -4.65 0.59 8.68
C ASP A 47 -4.14 2.03 8.92
N LEU A 48 -3.24 2.25 9.89
CA LEU A 48 -2.61 3.55 10.16
C LEU A 48 -1.72 4.04 9.00
N LEU A 49 -1.23 3.12 8.17
CA LEU A 49 -0.42 3.39 6.99
C LEU A 49 -1.26 3.44 5.70
N LEU A 50 -2.58 3.24 5.80
CA LEU A 50 -3.52 3.25 4.69
C LEU A 50 -4.53 4.38 4.85
N GLY A 51 -4.31 5.46 4.08
CA GLY A 51 -5.17 6.63 4.16
C GLY A 51 -4.55 7.85 3.50
N PHE A 52 -5.34 8.92 3.47
CA PHE A 52 -4.97 10.19 2.84
C PHE A 52 -4.80 11.32 3.87
N GLY A 53 -4.97 11.01 5.16
CA GLY A 53 -4.79 11.97 6.25
C GLY A 53 -3.33 12.41 6.39
N LYS A 54 -3.13 13.60 6.97
CA LYS A 54 -1.80 14.16 7.21
C LYS A 54 -0.93 13.22 8.06
N ASP A 55 -1.51 12.65 9.12
CA ASP A 55 -0.81 11.73 10.02
C ASP A 55 -0.37 10.45 9.29
N THR A 56 -1.22 9.92 8.40
CA THR A 56 -0.86 8.78 7.56
C THR A 56 0.27 9.11 6.60
N GLN A 57 0.25 10.28 5.96
CA GLN A 57 1.33 10.71 5.08
C GLN A 57 2.66 10.88 5.82
N GLU A 58 2.63 11.41 7.05
CA GLU A 58 3.82 11.54 7.90
C GLU A 58 4.38 10.16 8.31
N ARG A 59 3.51 9.21 8.67
CA ARG A 59 3.91 7.83 8.98
C ARG A 59 4.51 7.13 7.76
N VAL A 60 3.84 7.20 6.60
CA VAL A 60 4.32 6.61 5.35
C VAL A 60 5.67 7.21 4.94
N LYS A 61 5.82 8.54 5.04
CA LYS A 61 7.08 9.21 4.75
C LYS A 61 8.21 8.75 5.68
N ARG A 62 7.95 8.66 6.98
CA ARG A 62 8.93 8.17 7.95
C ARG A 62 9.35 6.72 7.62
N VAL A 63 8.39 5.84 7.37
CA VAL A 63 8.67 4.45 7.01
C VAL A 63 9.48 4.37 5.72
N SER A 64 9.14 5.15 4.71
CA SER A 64 9.87 5.17 3.43
C SER A 64 11.31 5.66 3.61
N ASP A 65 11.51 6.72 4.40
CA ASP A 65 12.83 7.31 4.66
C ASP A 65 13.75 6.32 5.40
N VAL A 66 13.21 5.58 6.37
CA VAL A 66 13.99 4.59 7.15
C VAL A 66 14.25 3.31 6.36
N ALA A 67 13.26 2.83 5.61
CA ALA A 67 13.38 1.61 4.81
C ALA A 67 14.22 1.79 3.54
N GLY A 68 14.49 3.05 3.12
CA GLY A 68 15.21 3.34 1.88
C GLY A 68 14.41 3.00 0.62
N VAL A 69 13.08 3.04 0.70
CA VAL A 69 12.15 2.76 -0.40
C VAL A 69 11.28 3.98 -0.69
N SER A 70 10.54 3.97 -1.78
CA SER A 70 9.60 5.06 -2.09
C SER A 70 8.31 4.94 -1.27
N ALA A 71 7.68 6.08 -0.99
CA ALA A 71 6.35 6.11 -0.36
C ALA A 71 5.30 5.31 -1.15
N ASN A 72 5.43 5.26 -2.48
CA ASN A 72 4.56 4.44 -3.33
C ASN A 72 4.76 2.93 -3.10
N GLU A 73 5.98 2.48 -2.84
CA GLU A 73 6.26 1.08 -2.50
C GLU A 73 5.69 0.72 -1.13
N VAL A 74 5.79 1.63 -0.15
CA VAL A 74 5.13 1.44 1.16
C VAL A 74 3.62 1.32 1.00
N THR A 75 2.98 2.26 0.30
CA THR A 75 1.53 2.21 0.08
C THR A 75 1.11 0.99 -0.73
N GLY A 76 1.85 0.64 -1.79
CA GLY A 76 1.58 -0.54 -2.61
C GLY A 76 1.63 -1.83 -1.79
N PHE A 77 2.65 -1.99 -0.97
CA PHE A 77 2.76 -3.13 -0.06
C PHE A 77 1.60 -3.17 0.95
N MET A 78 1.21 -2.03 1.54
CA MET A 78 0.10 -2.00 2.50
C MET A 78 -1.23 -2.45 1.85
N ILE A 79 -1.48 -2.07 0.59
CA ILE A 79 -2.67 -2.50 -0.15
C ILE A 79 -2.65 -4.03 -0.38
N GLU A 80 -1.52 -4.56 -0.85
CA GLU A 80 -1.35 -6.01 -1.07
C GLU A 80 -1.52 -6.79 0.24
N PHE A 81 -0.90 -6.30 1.31
CA PHE A 81 -0.98 -6.87 2.64
C PHE A 81 -2.42 -6.92 3.15
N MET A 82 -3.18 -5.82 2.98
CA MET A 82 -4.58 -5.78 3.40
C MET A 82 -5.47 -6.71 2.57
N GLY A 83 -5.18 -6.86 1.28
CA GLY A 83 -5.81 -7.87 0.43
C GLY A 83 -5.58 -9.29 0.96
N VAL A 84 -4.33 -9.63 1.31
CA VAL A 84 -3.98 -10.93 1.90
C VAL A 84 -4.60 -11.12 3.28
N ARG A 85 -4.62 -10.09 4.13
CA ARG A 85 -5.27 -10.13 5.45
C ARG A 85 -6.79 -10.35 5.33
N SER A 86 -7.44 -9.65 4.40
CA SER A 86 -8.86 -9.85 4.06
C SER A 86 -9.11 -11.28 3.61
N MET A 87 -8.25 -11.81 2.74
CA MET A 87 -8.30 -13.21 2.29
C MET A 87 -8.11 -14.19 3.45
N MET A 88 -7.13 -14.02 4.34
CA MET A 88 -6.92 -14.91 5.49
C MET A 88 -8.13 -14.92 6.43
N ASN A 89 -8.72 -13.74 6.68
CA ASN A 89 -9.93 -13.61 7.49
C ASN A 89 -11.14 -14.29 6.83
N LYS A 90 -11.29 -14.20 5.50
CA LYS A 90 -12.38 -14.86 4.75
C LYS A 90 -12.16 -16.38 4.60
N GLN A 91 -10.93 -16.83 4.35
CA GLN A 91 -10.61 -18.25 4.14
C GLN A 91 -10.63 -19.08 5.42
N MET A 92 -10.23 -18.53 6.57
CA MET A 92 -10.37 -19.22 7.85
C MET A 92 -11.85 -19.46 8.23
N GLY A 93 -12.80 -18.82 7.55
CA GLY A 93 -14.23 -19.06 7.74
C GLY A 93 -14.89 -20.00 6.71
N GLN A 94 -14.37 -20.14 5.48
CA GLN A 94 -15.16 -20.73 4.37
C GLN A 94 -14.40 -21.55 3.30
N GLY A 95 -13.08 -21.79 3.40
CA GLY A 95 -12.41 -22.70 2.45
C GLY A 95 -12.41 -22.23 0.98
N MET A 96 -12.28 -20.93 0.75
CA MET A 96 -12.27 -20.34 -0.60
C MET A 96 -10.99 -20.67 -1.38
N SER A 97 -11.05 -20.86 -2.71
CA SER A 97 -9.85 -21.13 -3.53
C SER A 97 -8.98 -19.89 -3.77
N ILE A 98 -7.65 -20.10 -3.89
CA ILE A 98 -6.63 -19.04 -4.04
C ILE A 98 -6.89 -18.16 -5.28
N ASP A 99 -7.41 -18.71 -6.37
CA ASP A 99 -7.64 -17.97 -7.61
C ASP A 99 -8.79 -16.96 -7.50
N LYS A 100 -9.86 -17.29 -6.78
CA LYS A 100 -10.96 -16.35 -6.50
C LYS A 100 -10.49 -15.20 -5.61
N ALA A 101 -9.57 -15.47 -4.69
CA ALA A 101 -9.03 -14.44 -3.83
C ALA A 101 -8.12 -13.45 -4.58
N LYS A 102 -7.33 -13.93 -5.56
CA LYS A 102 -6.53 -13.05 -6.43
C LYS A 102 -7.40 -12.07 -7.23
N GLU A 103 -8.56 -12.53 -7.72
CA GLU A 103 -9.54 -11.68 -8.41
C GLU A 103 -10.16 -10.60 -7.50
N GLU A 104 -10.50 -10.94 -6.24
CA GLU A 104 -11.04 -9.98 -5.28
C GLU A 104 -10.02 -8.94 -4.86
N ILE A 105 -8.77 -9.34 -4.55
CA ILE A 105 -7.69 -8.39 -4.20
C ILE A 105 -7.47 -7.40 -5.34
N LYS A 106 -7.53 -7.88 -6.59
CA LYS A 106 -7.39 -7.02 -7.77
C LYS A 106 -8.54 -6.02 -7.88
N LYS A 107 -9.78 -6.41 -7.53
CA LYS A 107 -10.95 -5.51 -7.48
C LYS A 107 -10.86 -4.49 -6.35
N GLU A 108 -10.53 -4.92 -5.14
CA GLU A 108 -10.37 -4.01 -3.98
C GLU A 108 -9.22 -3.02 -4.22
N THR A 109 -8.11 -3.47 -4.80
CA THR A 109 -6.98 -2.60 -5.20
C THR A 109 -7.39 -1.58 -6.27
N MET A 110 -8.18 -2.01 -7.27
CA MET A 110 -8.73 -1.11 -8.30
C MET A 110 -9.63 -0.03 -7.68
N LEU A 111 -10.52 -0.39 -6.76
CA LEU A 111 -11.40 0.55 -6.07
C LEU A 111 -10.61 1.59 -5.28
N TYR A 112 -9.58 1.18 -4.53
CA TYR A 112 -8.71 2.11 -3.81
C TYR A 112 -7.96 3.07 -4.76
N ILE A 113 -7.50 2.59 -5.93
CA ILE A 113 -6.86 3.42 -6.94
C ILE A 113 -7.85 4.41 -7.58
N GLU A 114 -9.10 3.99 -7.81
CA GLU A 114 -10.16 4.87 -8.30
C GLU A 114 -10.53 5.95 -7.28
N GLU A 115 -10.69 5.60 -6.01
CA GLU A 115 -10.90 6.56 -4.92
C GLU A 115 -9.74 7.56 -4.81
N LYS A 116 -8.50 7.10 -4.95
CA LYS A 116 -7.32 7.97 -4.99
C LYS A 116 -7.38 8.96 -6.17
N LYS A 117 -7.70 8.50 -7.38
CA LYS A 117 -7.84 9.37 -8.57
C LYS A 117 -8.94 10.42 -8.38
N ILE A 118 -10.07 10.02 -7.80
CA ILE A 118 -11.18 10.92 -7.49
C ILE A 118 -10.73 11.96 -6.46
N ASN A 119 -10.06 11.54 -5.38
CA ASN A 119 -9.59 12.46 -4.34
C ASN A 119 -8.52 13.44 -4.86
N ASP A 120 -7.62 13.00 -5.74
CA ASP A 120 -6.64 13.86 -6.42
C ASP A 120 -7.32 14.90 -7.34
N SER A 121 -8.47 14.55 -7.93
CA SER A 121 -9.28 15.48 -8.74
C SER A 121 -10.07 16.49 -7.89
N VAL A 122 -10.58 16.07 -6.72
CA VAL A 122 -11.40 16.87 -5.81
C VAL A 122 -10.55 17.84 -4.99
N THR A 123 -9.34 17.43 -4.60
CA THR A 123 -8.43 18.26 -3.78
C THR A 123 -7.65 19.31 -4.56
N GLY A 124 -7.86 19.45 -5.88
CA GLY A 124 -7.35 20.57 -6.67
C GLY A 124 -5.82 20.72 -6.64
N ASN A 125 -5.06 19.67 -6.31
CA ASN A 125 -3.60 19.71 -6.30
C ASN A 125 -2.99 19.38 -7.67
N SER A 126 -3.78 19.56 -8.73
CA SER A 126 -3.32 19.56 -10.11
C SER A 126 -2.28 20.67 -10.27
N ARG A 127 -1.01 20.29 -10.44
CA ARG A 127 0.11 21.19 -10.82
C ARG A 127 -0.24 22.12 -11.99
N ALA A 128 -1.25 21.79 -12.79
CA ALA A 128 -1.82 22.64 -13.84
C ALA A 128 -2.46 23.93 -13.30
N SER A 129 -3.15 23.90 -12.15
CA SER A 129 -3.84 25.07 -11.59
C SER A 129 -2.88 26.06 -10.91
N ARG A 130 -1.73 25.60 -10.42
CA ARG A 130 -0.69 26.45 -9.80
C ARG A 130 0.11 27.29 -10.83
N ARG A 131 0.05 26.94 -12.13
CA ARG A 131 0.74 27.72 -13.19
C ARG A 131 -0.06 28.94 -13.66
N GLN A 132 -1.38 28.96 -13.54
CA GLN A 132 -2.17 30.12 -13.99
C GLN A 132 -2.17 31.27 -12.98
N VAL A 133 -2.16 31.00 -11.67
CA VAL A 133 -2.23 32.07 -10.65
C VAL A 133 -0.96 32.94 -10.58
N LYS A 134 0.19 32.44 -11.07
CA LYS A 134 1.44 33.22 -11.12
C LYS A 134 1.61 34.10 -12.37
N ALA A 135 0.78 33.91 -13.41
CA ALA A 135 0.91 34.68 -14.65
C ALA A 135 0.12 36.01 -14.62
N GLU A 136 -0.91 36.15 -13.77
CA GLU A 136 -1.74 37.36 -13.73
C GLU A 136 -1.27 38.43 -12.73
N LYS A 137 -0.40 38.10 -11.77
CA LYS A 137 0.09 39.07 -10.77
C LYS A 137 1.27 39.94 -11.22
N ASN A 138 1.72 39.84 -12.47
CA ASN A 138 2.86 40.60 -13.00
C ASN A 138 2.48 41.58 -14.13
N LYS A 139 1.21 41.98 -14.21
CA LYS A 139 0.70 42.96 -15.19
C LYS A 139 0.00 44.16 -14.53
N THR A 140 0.52 44.67 -13.43
CA THR A 140 0.11 45.97 -12.90
C THR A 140 1.33 46.76 -12.48
#